data_AF-A0A1X7LBF4-F1
#
_entry.id   AF-A0A1X7LBF4-F1
#
_cell.length_a   1.000
_cell.length_b   1.000
_cell.length_c   1.000
_cell.angle_alpha   90.00
_cell.angle_beta   90.00
_cell.angle_gamma   90.00
#
_symmetry.space_group_name_H-M   'P 1'
#
loop_
_entity.id
_entity.type
_entity.pdbx_description
1 polymer ?
#
loop_
_entity_poly.entity_id
_entity_poly.type
_entity_poly.pdbx_seq_one_letter_code
_entity_poly.pdbx_strand_id
1 'polypeptide(L)'
;MWQPLPEHAQQGLKGKPMIKEFKEFIARGNVIDLAVGIIIGAAFTAIVSSLVTDLINPLIGLLTGGTDFSSHYLVLKGEVPPGASLQVARDSGASIFAWGAFLSAVINFLIVAWAVFLIVKAVNKVQSTTNRKKEEEPAPAGPTQEELLTEIRDELRARRV
;
A
#
# COMPACT_ATOMS: atom_id res chain seq x y z
N MET A 1 -2.18 -11.52 -63.10
CA MET A 1 -2.70 -10.19 -62.73
C MET A 1 -3.01 -10.24 -61.23
N TRP A 2 -2.08 -9.77 -60.40
CA TRP A 2 -2.22 -9.73 -58.94
C TRP A 2 -2.70 -8.31 -58.60
N GLN A 3 -3.91 -8.15 -58.05
CA GLN A 3 -4.40 -6.84 -57.63
C GLN A 3 -3.96 -6.57 -56.18
N PRO A 4 -3.28 -5.44 -55.90
CA PRO A 4 -3.00 -5.05 -54.52
C PRO A 4 -4.32 -4.80 -53.77
N LEU A 5 -4.34 -5.16 -52.48
CA LEU A 5 -5.52 -5.00 -51.63
C LEU A 5 -5.98 -3.53 -51.60
N PRO A 6 -7.29 -3.27 -51.60
CA PRO A 6 -7.84 -1.93 -51.63
C PRO A 6 -7.42 -1.13 -50.38
N GLU A 7 -7.21 0.18 -50.54
CA GLU A 7 -6.62 1.09 -49.54
C GLU A 7 -7.25 1.00 -48.14
N HIS A 8 -8.56 0.78 -48.05
CA HIS A 8 -9.28 0.67 -46.78
C HIS A 8 -8.89 -0.59 -45.98
N ALA A 9 -8.41 -1.65 -46.64
CA ALA A 9 -7.90 -2.85 -45.97
C ALA A 9 -6.49 -2.64 -45.39
N GLN A 10 -5.77 -1.59 -45.80
CA GLN A 10 -4.44 -1.25 -45.28
C GLN A 10 -4.50 -0.34 -44.04
N GLN A 11 -5.64 0.30 -43.76
CA GLN A 11 -5.81 1.25 -42.66
C GLN A 11 -5.87 0.60 -41.26
N GLY A 12 -6.27 -0.67 -41.17
CA GLY A 12 -6.29 -1.43 -39.91
C GLY A 12 -4.93 -1.96 -39.44
N LEU A 13 -3.88 -1.85 -40.26
CA LEU A 13 -2.54 -2.39 -39.97
C LEU A 13 -1.59 -1.38 -39.32
N LYS A 14 -1.94 -0.09 -39.28
CA LYS A 14 -1.20 0.91 -38.49
C LYS A 14 -1.68 0.85 -37.04
N GLY A 15 -1.28 -0.21 -36.33
CA GLY A 15 -1.46 -0.31 -34.88
C GLY A 15 -0.94 0.96 -34.20
N LYS A 16 -1.68 1.47 -33.20
CA LYS A 16 -1.17 2.57 -32.38
C LYS A 16 0.17 2.13 -31.79
N PRO A 17 1.20 3.00 -31.73
CA PRO A 17 2.45 2.64 -31.08
C PRO A 17 2.15 2.22 -29.64
N MET A 18 2.69 1.07 -29.18
CA MET A 18 2.40 0.49 -27.84
C MET A 18 2.51 1.50 -26.69
N ILE A 19 3.36 2.51 -26.82
CA ILE A 19 3.48 3.63 -25.88
C ILE A 19 2.18 4.45 -25.72
N LYS A 20 1.41 4.64 -26.80
CA LYS A 20 0.10 5.30 -26.72
C LYS A 20 -0.92 4.41 -26.01
N GLU A 21 -0.91 3.10 -26.29
CA GLU A 21 -1.79 2.12 -25.62
C GLU A 21 -1.45 2.00 -24.13
N PHE A 22 -0.16 2.01 -23.79
CA PHE A 22 0.32 2.05 -22.41
C PHE A 22 -0.08 3.35 -21.70
N LYS A 23 0.03 4.51 -22.39
CA LYS A 23 -0.44 5.78 -21.84
C LYS A 23 -1.95 5.78 -21.58
N GLU A 24 -2.74 5.23 -22.49
CA GLU A 24 -4.19 5.05 -22.34
C GLU A 24 -4.52 4.06 -21.20
N PHE A 25 -3.71 3.00 -21.02
CA PHE A 25 -3.83 2.04 -19.92
C PHE A 25 -3.61 2.67 -18.55
N ILE A 26 -2.51 3.41 -18.37
CA ILE A 26 -2.16 4.06 -17.10
C ILE A 26 -3.06 5.28 -16.81
N ALA A 27 -3.60 5.94 -17.85
CA ALA A 27 -4.53 7.05 -17.67
C ALA A 27 -5.87 6.62 -17.05
N ARG A 28 -6.14 5.33 -16.90
CA ARG A 28 -7.22 4.83 -16.05
C ARG A 28 -6.86 5.14 -14.59
N GLY A 29 -7.32 6.29 -14.08
CA GLY A 29 -6.90 6.89 -12.80
C GLY A 29 -6.78 5.92 -11.61
N ASN A 30 -7.65 4.92 -11.52
CA ASN A 30 -7.60 3.88 -10.49
C ASN A 30 -6.27 3.08 -10.45
N VAL A 31 -5.56 2.96 -11.58
CA VAL A 31 -4.28 2.21 -11.66
C VAL A 31 -3.13 3.05 -11.10
N ILE A 32 -3.10 4.35 -11.35
CA ILE A 32 -2.06 5.24 -10.84
C ILE A 32 -2.17 5.37 -9.33
N ASP A 33 -3.38 5.58 -8.81
CA ASP A 33 -3.59 5.71 -7.36
C ASP A 33 -3.22 4.42 -6.62
N LEU A 34 -3.56 3.26 -7.19
CA LEU A 34 -3.17 1.96 -6.65
C LEU A 34 -1.65 1.76 -6.71
N ALA A 35 -1.00 2.10 -7.82
CA ALA A 35 0.44 1.96 -7.98
C ALA A 35 1.21 2.83 -6.98
N VAL A 36 0.80 4.10 -6.82
CA VAL A 36 1.37 5.02 -5.84
C VAL A 36 1.16 4.49 -4.42
N GLY A 37 -0.03 4.01 -4.09
CA GLY A 37 -0.34 3.42 -2.78
C GLY A 37 0.55 2.23 -2.43
N ILE A 38 0.78 1.31 -3.37
CA ILE A 38 1.64 0.14 -3.15
C ILE A 38 3.10 0.54 -2.97
N ILE A 39 3.62 1.43 -3.82
CA ILE A 39 5.03 1.87 -3.77
C ILE A 39 5.30 2.59 -2.43
N ILE A 40 4.41 3.51 -2.04
CA ILE A 40 4.54 4.23 -0.77
C ILE A 40 4.38 3.27 0.42
N GLY A 41 3.44 2.32 0.35
CA GLY A 41 3.23 1.33 1.40
C GLY A 41 4.46 0.43 1.62
N ALA A 42 5.10 -0.02 0.53
CA ALA A 42 6.33 -0.80 0.60
C ALA A 42 7.49 0.01 1.18
N ALA A 43 7.70 1.24 0.71
CA ALA A 43 8.75 2.12 1.20
C ALA A 43 8.57 2.46 2.69
N PHE A 44 7.33 2.76 3.11
CA PHE A 44 7.02 3.04 4.52
C PHE A 44 7.25 1.83 5.41
N THR A 45 6.82 0.64 4.99
CA THR A 45 7.06 -0.61 5.73
C THR A 45 8.56 -0.87 5.90
N ALA A 46 9.37 -0.60 4.87
CA ALA A 46 10.82 -0.73 4.96
C ALA A 46 11.43 0.26 5.98
N ILE A 47 10.97 1.51 6.03
CA ILE A 47 11.42 2.50 7.01
C ILE A 47 11.09 2.05 8.44
N VAL A 48 9.86 1.60 8.68
CA VAL A 48 9.46 1.13 10.01
C VAL A 48 10.22 -0.14 10.38
N SER A 49 10.42 -1.06 9.44
CA SER A 49 11.21 -2.26 9.67
C SER A 49 12.65 -1.90 10.07
N SER A 50 13.30 -0.97 9.36
CA SER A 50 14.65 -0.50 9.69
C SER A 50 14.70 0.18 11.07
N LEU A 51 13.69 0.97 11.45
CA LEU A 51 13.59 1.51 12.80
C LEU A 51 13.58 0.40 13.86
N VAL A 52 12.87 -0.70 13.61
CA VAL A 52 12.84 -1.82 14.55
C VAL A 52 14.15 -2.59 14.54
N THR A 53 14.63 -3.00 13.37
CA THR A 53 15.80 -3.88 13.24
C THR A 53 17.11 -3.18 13.56
N ASP A 54 17.25 -1.92 13.17
CA ASP A 54 18.55 -1.23 13.16
C ASP A 54 18.68 -0.24 14.32
N LEU A 55 17.57 0.19 14.93
CA LEU A 55 17.57 1.13 16.06
C LEU A 55 17.03 0.50 17.35
N ILE A 56 15.83 -0.11 17.30
CA ILE A 56 15.20 -0.66 18.50
C ILE A 56 15.90 -1.95 18.95
N ASN A 57 16.11 -2.92 18.06
CA ASN A 57 16.72 -4.21 18.43
C ASN A 57 18.12 -4.05 19.07
N PRO A 58 19.05 -3.22 18.53
CA PRO A 58 20.33 -2.99 19.19
C PRO A 58 20.20 -2.32 20.55
N LEU A 59 19.22 -1.42 20.72
CA LEU A 59 18.99 -0.76 21.99
C LEU A 59 18.46 -1.74 23.06
N ILE A 60 17.54 -2.63 22.68
CA ILE A 60 17.07 -3.70 23.56
C ILE A 60 18.23 -4.66 23.87
N GLY A 61 19.02 -5.02 22.85
CA GLY A 61 20.20 -5.88 23.01
C GLY A 61 21.25 -5.29 23.96
N LEU A 62 21.46 -3.97 23.94
CA LEU A 62 22.33 -3.29 24.90
C LEU A 62 21.82 -3.44 26.35
N LEU A 63 20.50 -3.32 26.55
CA LEU A 63 19.88 -3.46 27.87
C LEU A 63 19.90 -4.90 28.39
N THR A 64 19.96 -5.90 27.51
CA THR A 64 20.02 -7.33 27.86
C THR A 64 21.42 -7.94 27.81
N GLY A 65 22.46 -7.09 27.82
CA GLY A 65 23.86 -7.53 27.95
C GLY A 65 24.55 -7.91 26.64
N GLY A 66 24.14 -7.30 25.53
CA GLY A 66 24.77 -7.47 24.21
C GLY A 66 24.24 -8.64 23.38
N THR A 67 23.15 -9.28 23.83
CA THR A 67 22.50 -10.36 23.07
C THR A 67 21.49 -9.77 22.08
N ASP A 68 21.75 -9.92 20.79
CA ASP A 68 20.72 -9.67 19.78
C ASP A 68 19.65 -10.77 19.90
N PHE A 69 18.44 -10.37 20.32
CA PHE A 69 17.31 -11.28 20.49
C PHE A 69 17.03 -12.12 19.26
N SER A 70 17.28 -11.57 18.06
CA SER A 70 17.04 -12.28 16.81
C SER A 70 17.93 -13.53 16.67
N SER A 71 19.09 -13.53 17.33
CA SER A 71 20.10 -14.58 17.27
C SER A 71 19.85 -15.75 18.22
N HIS A 72 18.77 -15.73 19.01
CA HIS A 72 18.41 -16.87 19.85
C HIS A 72 17.76 -17.98 19.03
N TYR A 73 18.40 -19.14 19.07
CA TYR A 73 17.91 -20.34 18.42
C TYR A 73 18.23 -21.59 19.23
N LEU A 74 17.48 -22.65 18.94
CA LEU A 74 17.73 -23.98 19.48
C LEU A 74 18.02 -24.94 18.32
N VAL A 75 19.11 -25.70 18.43
CA VAL A 75 19.49 -26.71 17.42
C VAL A 75 18.71 -27.98 17.72
N LEU A 76 17.86 -28.40 16.78
CA LEU A 76 17.04 -29.61 16.90
C LEU A 76 17.79 -30.84 16.40
N LYS A 77 18.62 -30.67 15.35
CA LYS A 77 19.38 -31.76 14.73
C LYS A 77 20.55 -31.21 13.92
N GLY A 78 21.73 -31.82 14.03
CA GLY A 78 22.95 -31.40 13.35
C GLY A 78 23.98 -30.80 14.30
N GLU A 79 25.17 -30.49 13.77
CA GLU A 79 26.25 -29.85 14.54
C GLU A 79 26.36 -28.38 14.12
N VAL A 80 26.32 -27.51 15.12
CA VAL A 80 26.53 -26.07 14.94
C VAL A 80 27.67 -25.66 15.87
N PRO A 81 28.66 -24.89 15.39
CA PRO A 81 29.72 -24.38 16.26
C PRO A 81 29.14 -23.59 17.45
N PRO A 82 29.65 -23.79 18.68
CA PRO A 82 29.17 -23.06 19.84
C PRO A 82 29.38 -21.55 19.66
N GLY A 83 28.31 -20.77 19.84
CA GLY A 83 28.33 -19.32 19.64
C GLY A 83 28.23 -18.87 18.17
N ALA A 84 27.94 -19.76 17.23
CA ALA A 84 27.67 -19.37 15.85
C ALA A 84 26.45 -18.44 15.76
N SER A 85 26.50 -17.45 14.86
CA SER A 85 25.34 -16.61 14.55
C SER A 85 24.21 -17.44 13.95
N LEU A 86 22.97 -16.95 14.03
CA LEU A 86 21.81 -17.62 13.43
C LEU A 86 22.02 -17.93 11.95
N GLN A 87 22.70 -17.04 11.22
CA GLN A 87 23.00 -17.22 9.80
C GLN A 87 23.93 -18.41 9.57
N VAL A 88 25.07 -18.44 10.27
CA VAL A 88 26.04 -19.56 10.19
C VAL A 88 25.39 -20.89 10.60
N ALA A 89 24.54 -20.83 11.61
CA ALA A 89 23.81 -21.98 12.09
C ALA A 89 22.82 -22.51 11.02
N ARG A 90 22.12 -21.64 10.29
CA ARG A 90 21.27 -22.05 9.16
C ARG A 90 22.07 -22.59 7.99
N ASP A 91 23.21 -21.99 7.69
CA ASP A 91 24.07 -22.38 6.57
C ASP A 91 24.77 -23.73 6.81
N SER A 92 24.89 -24.16 8.07
CA SER A 92 25.43 -25.49 8.43
C SER A 92 24.56 -26.68 8.00
N GLY A 93 23.32 -26.44 7.56
CA GLY A 93 22.35 -27.49 7.23
C GLY A 93 21.69 -28.13 8.45
N ALA A 94 21.99 -27.66 9.67
CA ALA A 94 21.32 -28.07 10.89
C ALA A 94 19.84 -27.62 10.90
N SER A 95 18.99 -28.42 11.54
CA SER A 95 17.59 -28.03 11.79
C SER A 95 17.53 -27.08 12.97
N ILE A 96 17.12 -25.85 12.73
CA ILE A 96 17.18 -24.76 13.72
C ILE A 96 15.79 -24.23 14.05
N PHE A 97 15.47 -24.22 15.34
CA PHE A 97 14.31 -23.55 15.90
C PHE A 97 14.67 -22.13 16.31
N ALA A 98 14.52 -21.18 15.37
CA ALA A 98 14.89 -19.77 15.54
C ALA A 98 13.78 -18.95 16.22
N TRP A 99 13.50 -19.25 17.49
CA TRP A 99 12.44 -18.58 18.25
C TRP A 99 12.69 -17.09 18.48
N GLY A 100 13.97 -16.67 18.57
CA GLY A 100 14.35 -15.28 18.70
C GLY A 100 13.99 -14.45 17.46
N ALA A 101 14.33 -14.96 16.27
CA ALA A 101 13.95 -14.33 15.01
C ALA A 101 12.44 -14.23 14.83
N PHE A 102 11.69 -15.26 15.25
CA PHE A 102 10.22 -15.22 15.23
C PHE A 102 9.66 -14.14 16.15
N LEU A 103 10.15 -14.07 17.40
CA LEU A 103 9.70 -13.04 18.35
C LEU A 103 10.03 -11.63 17.85
N SER A 104 11.22 -11.43 17.25
CA SER A 104 11.59 -10.17 16.60
C SER A 104 10.63 -9.80 15.47
N ALA A 105 10.22 -10.77 14.64
CA ALA A 105 9.22 -10.55 13.60
C ALA A 105 7.84 -10.16 14.17
N VAL A 106 7.43 -10.77 15.29
CA VAL A 106 6.19 -10.40 16.00
C VAL A 106 6.28 -8.96 16.53
N ILE A 107 7.39 -8.58 17.14
CA ILE A 107 7.61 -7.21 17.64
C ILE A 107 7.55 -6.20 16.48
N ASN A 108 8.25 -6.49 15.38
CA ASN A 108 8.23 -5.64 14.18
C ASN A 108 6.79 -5.47 13.64
N PHE A 109 6.04 -6.57 13.52
CA PHE A 109 4.65 -6.53 13.09
C PHE A 109 3.79 -5.65 14.00
N LEU A 110 3.92 -5.78 15.32
CA LEU A 110 3.18 -4.96 16.28
C LEU A 110 3.52 -3.47 16.14
N ILE A 111 4.79 -3.13 15.93
CA ILE A 111 5.23 -1.74 15.73
C ILE A 111 4.70 -1.17 14.42
N VAL A 112 4.78 -1.92 13.32
CA VAL A 112 4.21 -1.52 12.02
C VAL A 112 2.70 -1.33 12.13
N ALA A 113 1.99 -2.27 12.74
CA ALA A 113 0.55 -2.17 12.96
C ALA A 113 0.19 -0.93 13.80
N TRP A 114 0.96 -0.65 14.86
CA TRP A 114 0.78 0.53 15.69
C TRP A 114 1.04 1.83 14.91
N ALA A 115 2.10 1.88 14.10
CA ALA A 115 2.42 3.04 13.27
C ALA A 115 1.30 3.32 12.25
N VAL A 116 0.81 2.30 11.55
CA VAL A 116 -0.31 2.41 10.62
C VAL A 116 -1.58 2.88 11.35
N PHE A 117 -1.87 2.33 12.53
CA PHE A 117 -2.99 2.76 13.37
C PHE A 117 -2.91 4.25 13.74
N LEU A 118 -1.73 4.75 14.12
CA LEU A 118 -1.53 6.17 14.43
C LEU A 118 -1.81 7.07 13.21
N ILE A 119 -1.38 6.65 12.02
CA ILE A 119 -1.65 7.39 10.77
C ILE A 119 -3.15 7.42 10.49
N VAL A 120 -3.82 6.28 10.54
CA VAL A 120 -5.28 6.20 10.32
C VAL A 120 -6.02 7.07 11.34
N LYS A 121 -5.61 7.04 12.62
CA LYS A 121 -6.16 7.89 13.67
C LYS A 121 -5.93 9.38 13.38
N ALA A 122 -4.75 9.77 12.89
CA ALA A 122 -4.44 11.14 12.53
C ALA A 122 -5.29 11.62 11.34
N VAL A 123 -5.43 10.80 10.30
CA VAL A 123 -6.30 11.09 9.13
C VAL A 123 -7.76 11.24 9.56
N ASN A 124 -8.27 10.31 10.37
CA ASN A 124 -9.64 10.37 10.90
C ASN A 124 -9.86 11.62 11.77
N LYS A 125 -8.85 12.04 12.56
CA LYS A 125 -8.90 13.27 13.35
C LYS A 125 -8.94 14.52 12.45
N VAL A 126 -8.14 14.57 11.39
CA VAL A 126 -8.14 15.71 10.46
C VAL A 126 -9.45 15.79 9.67
N GLN A 127 -9.95 14.66 9.17
CA GLN A 127 -11.21 14.61 8.43
C GLN A 127 -12.42 15.00 9.30
N SER A 128 -12.45 14.56 10.55
CA SER A 128 -13.51 14.99 11.50
C SER A 128 -13.42 16.49 11.83
N THR A 129 -12.22 17.08 11.91
CA THR A 129 -12.07 18.53 12.09
C THR A 129 -12.44 19.35 10.86
N THR A 130 -12.20 18.83 9.65
CA THR A 130 -12.55 19.51 8.38
C THR A 130 -14.04 19.44 8.08
N ASN A 131 -14.71 18.31 8.34
CA ASN A 131 -16.16 18.21 8.18
C ASN A 131 -16.92 19.09 9.19
N ARG A 132 -16.47 19.14 10.45
CA ARG A 132 -17.10 19.99 11.47
C ARG A 132 -16.97 21.50 11.18
N LYS A 133 -15.90 21.92 10.50
CA LYS A 133 -15.69 23.31 10.10
C LYS A 133 -16.51 23.72 8.86
N LYS A 134 -17.04 22.74 8.12
CA LYS A 134 -17.94 22.97 6.98
C LYS A 134 -19.40 23.14 7.39
N GLU A 135 -19.74 22.80 8.63
CA GLU A 135 -21.09 22.94 9.21
C GLU A 135 -21.33 24.30 9.89
N GLU A 136 -20.31 25.16 10.05
CA GLU A 136 -20.42 26.45 10.75
C GLU A 136 -20.57 27.69 9.84
N GLU A 137 -20.60 27.52 8.51
CA GLU A 137 -21.11 28.55 7.61
C GLU A 137 -22.35 28.01 6.91
N PRO A 138 -23.57 28.48 7.25
CA PRO A 138 -24.73 28.23 6.42
C PRO A 138 -24.56 29.07 5.15
N ALA A 139 -23.75 28.59 4.21
CA ALA A 139 -23.92 28.98 2.82
C ALA A 139 -25.35 28.57 2.43
N PRO A 140 -26.15 29.46 1.83
CA PRO A 140 -27.50 29.12 1.43
C PRO A 140 -27.40 27.91 0.50
N ALA A 141 -27.92 26.77 0.93
CA ALA A 141 -27.96 25.58 0.11
C ALA A 141 -28.74 25.95 -1.14
N GLY A 142 -28.05 25.99 -2.29
CA GLY A 142 -28.74 25.95 -3.57
C GLY A 142 -29.66 24.73 -3.63
N PRO A 143 -30.67 24.73 -4.51
CA PRO A 143 -31.65 23.65 -4.57
C PRO A 143 -30.94 22.30 -4.67
N THR A 144 -31.40 21.37 -3.84
CA THR A 144 -30.91 19.99 -3.79
C THR A 144 -31.12 19.31 -5.15
N GLN A 145 -30.35 18.25 -5.43
CA GLN A 145 -30.52 17.49 -6.67
C GLN A 145 -31.95 16.95 -6.84
N GLU A 146 -32.61 16.62 -5.73
CA GLU A 146 -34.01 16.18 -5.73
C GLU A 146 -34.99 17.30 -6.12
N GLU A 147 -34.73 18.53 -5.66
CA GLU A 147 -35.50 19.71 -6.05
C GLU A 147 -35.30 20.04 -7.53
N LEU A 148 -34.06 20.01 -8.03
CA LEU A 148 -33.75 20.22 -9.44
C LEU A 148 -34.40 19.17 -10.35
N LEU A 149 -34.39 17.90 -9.94
CA LEU A 149 -35.06 16.83 -10.69
C LEU A 149 -36.59 16.99 -10.68
N THR A 150 -37.14 17.55 -9.61
CA THR A 150 -38.57 17.85 -9.51
C THR A 150 -38.95 19.00 -10.44
N GLU A 151 -38.17 20.09 -10.45
CA GLU A 151 -38.35 21.20 -11.41
C GLU A 151 -38.24 20.71 -12.85
N ILE A 152 -37.20 19.93 -13.19
CA ILE A 152 -37.03 19.38 -14.55
C ILE A 152 -38.22 18.50 -14.95
N ARG A 153 -38.72 17.65 -14.03
CA ARG A 153 -39.89 16.80 -14.29
C ARG A 153 -41.13 17.64 -14.59
N ASP A 154 -41.34 18.70 -13.81
CA ASP A 154 -42.53 19.53 -13.91
C ASP A 154 -42.48 20.42 -15.18
N GLU A 155 -41.30 20.94 -15.55
CA GLU A 155 -41.08 21.61 -16.84
C GLU A 155 -41.29 20.69 -18.05
N LEU A 156 -40.79 19.44 -17.99
CA LEU A 156 -40.99 18.45 -19.05
C LEU A 156 -42.45 18.04 -19.19
N ARG A 157 -43.20 17.98 -18.08
CA ARG A 157 -44.65 17.72 -18.10
C ARG A 157 -45.41 18.89 -18.72
N ALA A 158 -45.03 20.13 -18.39
CA ALA A 158 -45.64 21.33 -18.95
C ALA A 158 -45.39 21.47 -20.47
N ARG A 159 -44.24 21.03 -20.99
CA ARG A 159 -43.93 21.03 -22.44
C ARG A 159 -44.59 19.91 -23.25
N ARG A 160 -45.16 18.89 -22.60
CA ARG A 160 -45.77 17.73 -23.26
C ARG A 160 -47.28 17.88 -23.49
N VAL A 161 -47.85 19.00 -23.06
CA VAL A 161 -49.23 19.44 -23.33
C VAL A 161 -49.19 20.52 -24.41
#